data_AF-A0A1S2NED4-F1
#
_entry.id   AF-A0A1S2NED4-F1
#
_cell.length_a   1.000
_cell.length_b   1.000
_cell.length_c   1.000
_cell.angle_alpha   90.00
_cell.angle_beta   90.00
_cell.angle_gamma   90.00
#
_symmetry.space_group_name_H-M   'P 1'
#
loop_
_entity.id
_entity.type
_entity.pdbx_description
1 polymer ?
#
loop_
_entity_poly.entity_id
_entity_poly.type
_entity_poly.pdbx_seq_one_letter_code
_entity_poly.pdbx_strand_id
1 'polypeptide(L)'
;MHHDAIDVAERAILSYLEQRPASADTAEGIHHHWIAWEGLPEHIGITEGALARLRDAGKVEAVHLGHRTIWRLSRQAKGSATTMTDDQ
;
A
#
# COMPACT_ATOMS: atom_id res chain seq x y z
N MET A 1 -6.53 -21.82 -7.38
CA MET A 1 -5.41 -20.99 -6.90
C MET A 1 -5.82 -20.45 -5.54
N HIS A 2 -5.15 -20.86 -4.46
CA HIS A 2 -5.34 -20.20 -3.18
C HIS A 2 -4.59 -18.88 -3.27
N HIS A 3 -5.31 -17.76 -3.39
CA HIS A 3 -4.68 -16.46 -3.22
C HIS A 3 -4.26 -16.38 -1.76
N ASP A 4 -2.97 -16.13 -1.50
CA ASP A 4 -2.52 -15.80 -0.15
C ASP A 4 -3.32 -14.57 0.31
N ALA A 5 -3.81 -14.59 1.55
CA ALA A 5 -4.57 -13.46 2.09
C ALA A 5 -3.76 -12.16 2.02
N ILE A 6 -2.42 -12.27 2.09
CA ILE A 6 -1.50 -11.15 1.89
C ILE A 6 -1.62 -10.59 0.47
N ASP A 7 -1.65 -11.44 -0.57
CA ASP A 7 -1.74 -10.99 -1.96
C ASP A 7 -3.08 -10.28 -2.24
N VAL A 8 -4.17 -10.74 -1.60
CA VAL A 8 -5.48 -10.09 -1.67
C VAL A 8 -5.42 -8.70 -1.02
N ALA A 9 -4.83 -8.61 0.17
CA ALA A 9 -4.65 -7.35 0.88
C ALA A 9 -3.77 -6.37 0.08
N GLU A 10 -2.65 -6.82 -0.51
CA GLU A 10 -1.78 -5.99 -1.34
C GLU A 10 -2.53 -5.34 -2.50
N ARG A 11 -3.31 -6.14 -3.24
CA ARG A 11 -4.10 -5.65 -4.37
C ARG A 11 -5.16 -4.65 -3.94
N ALA A 12 -5.83 -4.90 -2.81
CA ALA A 12 -6.85 -3.99 -2.28
C ALA A 12 -6.22 -2.64 -1.88
N ILE A 13 -5.10 -2.67 -1.14
CA ILE A 13 -4.38 -1.48 -0.70
C ILE A 13 -3.89 -0.65 -1.90
N LEU A 14 -3.25 -1.29 -2.87
CA LEU A 14 -2.76 -0.59 -4.07
C LEU A 14 -3.91 0.01 -4.88
N SER A 15 -4.96 -0.76 -5.15
CA SER A 15 -6.13 -0.27 -5.90
C SER A 15 -6.77 0.93 -5.21
N TYR A 16 -6.86 0.93 -3.88
CA TYR A 16 -7.37 2.05 -3.11
C TYR A 16 -6.48 3.31 -3.26
N LEU A 17 -5.16 3.14 -3.12
CA LEU A 17 -4.19 4.24 -3.24
C LEU A 17 -4.07 4.77 -4.67
N GLU A 18 -4.22 3.93 -5.69
CA GLU A 18 -4.23 4.36 -7.10
C GLU A 18 -5.45 5.21 -7.41
N GLN A 19 -6.62 4.84 -6.87
CA GLN A 19 -7.84 5.66 -6.98
C GLN A 19 -7.78 6.93 -6.15
N ARG A 20 -7.05 6.91 -5.02
CA ARG A 20 -6.91 8.05 -4.09
C ARG A 20 -5.44 8.28 -3.72
N PRO A 21 -4.62 8.88 -4.61
CA PRO A 21 -3.18 9.00 -4.39
C PRO A 21 -2.75 9.90 -3.23
N ALA A 22 -3.67 10.71 -2.71
CA ALA A 22 -3.45 11.56 -1.54
C ALA A 22 -3.83 10.86 -0.22
N SER A 23 -4.44 9.68 -0.27
CA SER A 23 -4.82 8.91 0.92
C SER A 23 -3.59 8.42 1.67
N ALA A 24 -3.69 8.47 2.99
CA ALA A 24 -2.68 8.03 3.92
C ALA A 24 -3.37 7.62 5.22
N ASP A 25 -3.06 6.44 5.75
CA ASP A 25 -3.70 5.94 6.97
C ASP A 25 -2.80 4.98 7.76
N THR A 26 -3.16 4.62 8.99
CA THR A 26 -2.44 3.62 9.79
C THR A 26 -2.72 2.20 9.30
N ALA A 27 -1.93 1.22 9.72
CA ALA A 27 -2.17 -0.18 9.36
C ALA A 27 -3.59 -0.64 9.78
N GLU A 28 -4.05 -0.19 10.94
CA GLU A 28 -5.39 -0.47 11.47
C GLU A 28 -6.49 0.21 10.61
N GLY A 29 -6.31 1.47 10.24
CA GLY A 29 -7.25 2.18 9.37
C GLY A 29 -7.37 1.53 8.00
N ILE A 30 -6.24 1.14 7.41
CA ILE A 30 -6.19 0.38 6.15
C ILE A 30 -6.91 -0.96 6.29
N HIS A 31 -6.62 -1.70 7.36
CA HIS A 31 -7.21 -3.00 7.64
C HIS A 31 -8.74 -2.92 7.70
N HIS A 32 -9.29 -1.88 8.35
CA HIS A 32 -10.74 -1.76 8.56
C HIS A 32 -11.49 -1.06 7.42
N HIS A 33 -10.84 -0.17 6.67
CA HIS A 33 -11.55 0.70 5.72
C HIS A 33 -11.15 0.52 4.26
N TRP A 34 -9.96 -0.01 3.96
CA TRP A 34 -9.46 -0.08 2.58
C TRP A 34 -9.62 -1.48 1.99
N ILE A 35 -9.61 -2.52 2.83
CA ILE A 35 -9.69 -3.91 2.42
C ILE A 35 -11.11 -4.43 2.67
N ALA A 36 -11.77 -4.91 1.63
CA ALA A 36 -13.03 -5.65 1.75
C ALA A 36 -12.72 -7.12 2.00
N TRP A 37 -12.75 -7.55 3.26
CA TRP A 37 -12.32 -8.91 3.64
C TRP A 37 -13.28 -10.02 3.22
N GLU A 38 -14.55 -9.73 2.92
CA GLU A 38 -15.57 -10.67 2.42
C GLU A 38 -15.54 -12.08 3.05
N GLY A 39 -15.27 -12.17 4.37
CA GLY A 39 -15.23 -13.43 5.12
C GLY A 39 -13.87 -14.12 5.23
N LEU A 40 -12.78 -13.48 4.79
CA LEU A 40 -11.41 -13.90 5.09
C LEU A 40 -11.05 -13.59 6.55
N PRO A 41 -10.10 -14.34 7.17
CA PRO A 41 -9.66 -14.04 8.52
C PRO A 41 -9.03 -12.64 8.60
N GLU A 42 -9.70 -11.75 9.31
CA GLU A 42 -9.31 -10.35 9.58
C GLU A 42 -8.16 -10.28 10.61
N HIS A 43 -7.00 -10.85 10.28
CA HIS A 43 -5.81 -10.71 11.12
C HIS A 43 -4.96 -9.54 10.65
N ILE A 44 -4.71 -8.58 11.54
CA ILE A 44 -3.93 -7.37 11.24
C ILE A 44 -2.55 -7.68 10.65
N GLY A 45 -1.93 -8.80 11.06
CA GLY A 45 -0.65 -9.26 10.52
C GLY A 45 -0.65 -9.54 9.00
N ILE A 46 -1.81 -9.81 8.39
CA ILE A 46 -1.94 -9.92 6.93
C ILE A 46 -1.75 -8.55 6.28
N THR A 47 -2.39 -7.52 6.84
CA THR A 47 -2.24 -6.13 6.38
C THR A 47 -0.81 -5.63 6.59
N GLU A 48 -0.21 -5.91 7.74
CA GLU A 48 1.19 -5.54 8.02
C GLU A 48 2.15 -6.25 7.06
N GLY A 49 1.94 -7.55 6.78
CA GLY A 49 2.72 -8.31 5.81
C GLY A 49 2.60 -7.76 4.39
N ALA A 50 1.38 -7.41 3.97
CA ALA A 50 1.11 -6.77 2.67
C ALA A 50 1.81 -5.41 2.57
N LEU A 51 1.68 -4.56 3.59
CA LEU A 51 2.34 -3.24 3.62
C LEU A 51 3.86 -3.35 3.60
N ALA A 52 4.43 -4.34 4.30
CA ALA A 52 5.87 -4.62 4.26
C ALA A 52 6.33 -4.99 2.84
N ARG A 53 5.65 -5.94 2.18
CA ARG A 53 5.97 -6.33 0.79
C ARG A 53 5.83 -5.18 -0.19
N LEU A 54 4.75 -4.38 -0.08
CA LEU A 54 4.54 -3.21 -0.93
C LEU A 54 5.61 -2.12 -0.75
N ARG A 55 6.11 -1.95 0.49
CA ARG A 55 7.21 -1.03 0.78
C ARG A 55 8.52 -1.53 0.22
N ASP A 56 8.81 -2.81 0.40
CA ASP A 56 10.03 -3.43 -0.12
C ASP A 56 10.04 -3.41 -1.66
N ALA A 57 8.86 -3.43 -2.31
CA ALA A 57 8.66 -3.20 -3.74
C ALA A 57 8.65 -1.71 -4.16
N GLY A 58 8.82 -0.78 -3.22
CA GLY A 58 8.84 0.67 -3.46
C GLY A 58 7.51 1.30 -3.85
N LYS A 59 6.38 0.59 -3.69
CA LYS A 59 5.04 1.06 -4.09
C LYS A 59 4.40 1.96 -3.04
N VAL A 60 4.63 1.66 -1.77
CA VAL A 60 4.18 2.47 -0.63
C VAL A 60 5.36 2.88 0.22
N GLU A 61 5.18 3.91 1.03
CA GLU A 61 6.16 4.33 2.04
C GLU A 61 5.50 4.42 3.42
N ALA A 62 6.26 4.06 4.45
CA ALA A 62 5.88 4.24 5.85
C ALA A 62 6.44 5.58 6.34
N VAL A 63 5.57 6.43 6.87
CA VAL A 63 5.89 7.76 7.37
C VAL A 63 5.58 7.81 8.86
N HIS A 64 6.57 8.16 9.67
CA HIS A 64 6.36 8.31 11.10
C HIS A 64 5.83 9.72 11.39
N LEU A 65 4.62 9.78 11.95
CA LEU A 65 3.97 11.01 12.37
C LEU A 65 3.73 10.95 13.88
N GLY A 66 4.68 11.48 14.64
CA GLY A 66 4.70 11.39 16.10
C GLY A 66 4.85 9.93 16.55
N HIS A 67 3.83 9.39 17.22
CA HIS A 67 3.79 8.01 17.72
C HIS A 67 3.11 7.02 16.78
N ARG A 68 2.72 7.45 15.57
CA ARG A 68 1.99 6.61 14.61
C ARG A 68 2.77 6.43 13.32
N THR A 69 2.61 5.26 12.72
CA THR A 69 3.08 4.98 11.37
C THR A 69 1.91 5.13 10.41
N ILE A 70 2.07 6.01 9.43
CA ILE A 70 1.10 6.25 8.36
C ILE A 70 1.68 5.68 7.07
N TRP A 71 0.85 4.96 6.33
CA TRP A 71 1.19 4.34 5.06
C TRP A 71 0.51 5.10 3.94
N ARG A 72 1.28 5.42 2.90
CA ARG A 72 0.79 6.13 1.71
C ARG A 72 1.53 5.67 0.46
N LEU A 73 1.01 6.04 -0.70
CA LEU A 73 1.68 5.81 -1.96
C LEU A 73 3.08 6.42 -1.97
N SER A 74 4.08 5.65 -2.42
CA SER A 74 5.45 6.11 -2.53
C SER A 74 5.53 7.24 -3.55
N ARG A 75 6.15 8.36 -3.16
CA ARG A 75 6.43 9.45 -4.11
C ARG A 75 7.49 9.07 -5.14
N GLN A 76 8.37 8.12 -4.81
CA GLN A 76 9.39 7.64 -5.75
C GLN A 76 8.79 6.75 -6.84
N ALA A 77 7.68 6.06 -6.56
CA ALA A 77 6.95 5.28 -7.57
C ALA A 77 6.39 6.14 -8.72
N LYS A 78 6.10 7.42 -8.48
CA LYS A 78 5.67 8.38 -9.52
C LYS A 78 6.82 9.05 -10.27
N GLY A 79 8.07 8.88 -9.81
CA GLY A 79 9.24 9.59 -10.35
C GLY A 79 9.91 8.95 -11.56
N SER A 80 9.48 7.76 -12.01
CA SER A 80 10.14 7.04 -13.12
C SER A 80 9.51 7.26 -14.51
N ALA A 81 8.60 8.22 -14.67
CA ALA A 81 7.91 8.47 -15.94
C ALA A 81 8.23 9.82 -16.62
N THR A 82 9.20 10.60 -16.14
CA THR A 82 9.59 11.85 -16.83
C THR A 82 11.06 12.17 -16.61
N THR A 83 11.92 11.63 -17.47
CA THR A 83 13.07 12.30 -18.12
C THR A 83 13.91 11.25 -18.88
N MET A 84 13.48 10.94 -20.09
CA MET A 84 14.39 10.49 -21.14
C MET A 84 13.92 11.13 -22.46
N THR A 85 13.90 12.47 -22.43
CA THR A 85 14.12 13.26 -23.64
C THR A 85 15.58 13.66 -23.55
N ASP A 86 16.45 12.74 -23.97
CA ASP A 86 17.82 13.11 -24.33
C ASP A 86 17.79 13.23 -25.85
N ASP A 87 17.96 14.48 -26.27
CA ASP A 87 18.08 14.96 -27.64
C ASP A 87 19.53 14.76 -28.09
N GLN A 88 19.75 13.89 -29.08
CA GLN A 88 20.94 13.88 -29.92
C GLN A 88 20.60 13.48 -31.35
#